data_AF-A0A7J9G5I0-F1
#
_entry.id   AF-A0A7J9G5I0-F1
#
_cell.length_a   1.000
_cell.length_b   1.000
_cell.length_c   1.000
_cell.angle_alpha   90.00
_cell.angle_beta   90.00
_cell.angle_gamma   90.00
#
_symmetry.space_group_name_H-M   'P 1'
#
loop_
_entity.id
_entity.type
_entity.pdbx_description
1 polymer ?
#
loop_
_entity_poly.entity_id
_entity_poly.type
_entity_poly.pdbx_seq_one_letter_code
_entity_poly.pdbx_strand_id
1 'polypeptide(L)'
;YWDLVWNLAGSKGTKGKFDRIEATSFEVIVENEDQVELSFTRTWDPSLDGKIVPLNIEKRFIMLRNSSGFYTYAIYEHLKEWPAFNLDRFRVAFKLRKDKFHYMAMADNRQRYMPLPDDRLPYRSQTLAYPEAVLLVDPMETEFRGEVDDKYQYSCENKDNRVHGWICNDPPVGFWQITPSDEFRSAGPHKQNLTSHVGPTTLAVMHSVHYSGEDLILKFGSNEAWKKVFGPIFIYLNSLSDAGGNPLSLWEDAKQQMRIEVQDWPYTFPASQDFPQSHQRGNVSGRLLVKD
;
A
#
# COMPACT_ATOMS: atom_id res chain seq x y z
N TYR A 1 7.62 -1.30 -5.29
CA TYR A 1 8.27 0.03 -5.30
C TYR A 1 7.43 0.99 -4.49
N TRP A 2 8.05 2.03 -3.95
CA TRP A 2 7.35 3.13 -3.28
C TRP A 2 7.20 4.29 -4.27
N ASP A 3 6.03 4.90 -4.32
CA ASP A 3 5.74 6.05 -5.17
C ASP A 3 4.91 7.10 -4.43
N LEU A 4 5.09 8.34 -4.87
CA LEU A 4 4.29 9.47 -4.43
C LEU A 4 3.90 10.37 -5.60
N VAL A 5 2.89 11.20 -5.37
CA VAL A 5 2.45 12.25 -6.29
C VAL A 5 2.42 13.55 -5.51
N TRP A 6 3.16 14.54 -5.99
CA TRP A 6 3.35 15.82 -5.30
C TRP A 6 3.30 17.00 -6.25
N ASN A 7 3.12 18.20 -5.70
CA ASN A 7 3.03 19.45 -6.44
C ASN A 7 3.77 20.57 -5.72
N LEU A 8 4.15 21.60 -6.48
CA LEU A 8 4.60 22.86 -5.88
C LEU A 8 3.41 23.52 -5.15
N ALA A 9 3.68 24.16 -4.02
CA ALA A 9 2.66 24.93 -3.31
C ALA A 9 2.00 25.96 -4.24
N GLY A 10 0.68 26.13 -4.11
CA GLY A 10 -0.12 27.02 -4.97
C GLY A 10 -0.57 26.42 -6.31
N SER A 11 -0.13 25.20 -6.64
CA SER A 11 -0.68 24.47 -7.81
C SER A 11 -2.16 24.14 -7.59
N LYS A 12 -2.98 24.24 -8.65
CA LYS A 12 -4.41 23.90 -8.64
C LYS A 12 -4.64 22.47 -9.15
N GLY A 13 -5.65 21.78 -8.63
CA GLY A 13 -6.00 20.42 -9.03
C GLY A 13 -5.17 19.33 -8.35
N THR A 14 -5.45 18.08 -8.71
CA THR A 14 -4.87 16.86 -8.14
C THR A 14 -3.87 16.15 -9.07
N LYS A 15 -3.51 16.78 -10.18
CA LYS A 15 -2.53 16.24 -11.14
C LYS A 15 -1.14 16.69 -10.74
N GLY A 16 -0.45 15.85 -9.96
CA GLY A 16 0.93 16.10 -9.54
C GLY A 16 2.02 15.39 -10.33
N LYS A 17 3.26 15.76 -9.99
CA LYS A 17 4.48 15.09 -10.41
C LYS A 17 4.54 13.71 -9.77
N PHE A 18 4.56 12.67 -10.60
CA PHE A 18 4.78 11.30 -10.15
C PHE A 18 6.27 11.11 -9.84
N ASP A 19 6.56 10.62 -8.65
CA ASP A 19 7.91 10.33 -8.19
C ASP A 19 7.96 8.89 -7.69
N ARG A 20 8.64 8.04 -8.46
CA ARG A 20 9.01 6.71 -8.00
C ARG A 20 10.27 6.87 -7.15
N ILE A 21 10.13 6.64 -5.86
CA ILE A 21 11.18 6.96 -4.91
C ILE A 21 12.33 5.98 -5.12
N GLU A 22 13.48 6.49 -5.55
CA GLU A 22 14.75 5.76 -5.64
C GLU A 22 15.64 6.20 -4.48
N ALA A 23 16.10 5.25 -3.67
CA ALA A 23 16.99 5.57 -2.54
C ALA A 23 18.42 5.77 -3.05
N THR A 24 19.16 6.66 -2.40
CA THR A 24 20.56 6.98 -2.71
C THR A 24 21.54 6.38 -1.71
N SER A 25 21.05 5.94 -0.55
CA SER A 25 21.85 5.26 0.47
C SER A 25 21.15 4.00 1.00
N PHE A 26 21.95 3.11 1.56
CA PHE A 26 21.55 1.86 2.18
C PHE A 26 22.30 1.68 3.50
N GLU A 27 21.62 1.18 4.52
CA GLU A 27 22.20 0.90 5.84
C GLU A 27 21.55 -0.35 6.45
N VAL A 28 22.35 -1.18 7.13
CA VAL A 28 21.85 -2.26 7.99
C VAL A 28 21.72 -1.70 9.41
N ILE A 29 20.50 -1.65 9.92
CA ILE A 29 20.16 -0.99 11.18
C ILE A 29 20.21 -2.00 12.33
N VAL A 30 19.69 -3.20 12.08
CA VAL A 30 19.70 -4.33 12.99
C VAL A 30 20.13 -5.56 12.22
N GLU A 31 21.07 -6.33 12.77
CA GLU A 31 21.46 -7.65 12.28
C GLU A 31 21.79 -8.54 13.48
N ASN A 32 20.90 -9.50 13.75
CA ASN A 32 21.09 -10.53 14.77
C ASN A 32 20.36 -11.82 14.37
N GLU A 33 20.37 -12.84 15.23
CA GLU A 33 19.78 -14.15 14.92
C GLU A 33 18.26 -14.10 14.68
N ASP A 34 17.57 -13.12 15.26
CA ASP A 34 16.10 -13.05 15.24
C ASP A 34 15.56 -11.99 14.27
N GLN A 35 16.37 -11.01 13.88
CA GLN A 35 15.94 -9.87 13.08
C GLN A 35 17.03 -9.31 12.17
N VAL A 36 16.62 -8.92 10.97
CA VAL A 36 17.33 -7.97 10.12
C VAL A 36 16.42 -6.78 9.83
N GLU A 37 16.92 -5.57 10.08
CA GLU A 37 16.27 -4.32 9.64
C GLU A 37 17.19 -3.56 8.68
N LEU A 38 16.67 -3.27 7.49
CA LEU A 38 17.36 -2.55 6.44
C LEU A 38 16.75 -1.16 6.25
N SER A 39 17.59 -0.16 6.03
CA SER A 39 17.19 1.19 5.67
C SER A 39 17.65 1.56 4.26
N PHE A 40 16.77 2.23 3.52
CA PHE A 40 17.04 2.81 2.22
C PHE A 40 16.55 4.26 2.21
N THR A 41 17.49 5.21 2.13
CA THR A 41 17.18 6.63 2.31
C THR A 41 17.39 7.43 1.03
N ARG A 42 16.53 8.42 0.81
CA ARG A 42 16.73 9.52 -0.14
C ARG A 42 16.55 10.82 0.62
N THR A 43 17.61 11.62 0.70
CA THR A 43 17.56 12.96 1.29
C THR A 43 17.24 14.02 0.24
N TRP A 44 16.73 15.15 0.68
CA TRP A 44 16.57 16.34 -0.17
C TRP A 44 17.59 17.41 0.20
N ASP A 45 18.05 18.16 -0.81
CA ASP A 45 18.86 19.34 -0.64
C ASP A 45 18.46 20.42 -1.67
N PRO A 46 18.83 21.71 -1.47
CA PRO A 46 18.40 22.81 -2.34
C PRO A 46 18.77 22.66 -3.83
N SER A 47 19.78 21.86 -4.19
CA SER A 47 20.14 21.62 -5.60
C SER A 47 19.11 20.74 -6.34
N LEU A 48 18.24 20.08 -5.58
CA LEU A 48 17.17 19.21 -6.05
C LEU A 48 15.79 19.90 -6.10
N ASP A 49 15.75 21.21 -5.82
CA ASP A 49 14.51 21.99 -5.82
C ASP A 49 13.75 21.87 -7.16
N GLY A 50 12.44 21.70 -7.06
CA GLY A 50 11.55 21.45 -8.19
C GLY A 50 11.74 20.12 -8.92
N LYS A 51 12.80 19.35 -8.67
CA LYS A 51 13.11 18.07 -9.34
C LYS A 51 12.49 16.88 -8.63
N ILE A 52 12.64 16.82 -7.31
CA ILE A 52 12.02 15.81 -6.44
C ILE A 52 11.29 16.51 -5.29
N VAL A 53 10.45 15.76 -4.59
CA VAL A 53 9.72 16.30 -3.43
C VAL A 53 10.70 16.76 -2.34
N PRO A 54 10.45 17.90 -1.65
CA PRO A 54 11.24 18.35 -0.50
C PRO A 54 11.06 17.45 0.73
N LEU A 55 11.46 16.18 0.66
CA LEU A 55 11.34 15.23 1.76
C LEU A 55 12.61 14.39 1.90
N ASN A 56 13.05 14.24 3.15
CA ASN A 56 13.83 13.08 3.56
C ASN A 56 12.85 11.90 3.58
N ILE A 57 13.17 10.87 2.82
CA ILE A 57 12.37 9.64 2.77
C ILE A 57 13.27 8.48 3.13
N GLU A 58 12.92 7.82 4.22
CA GLU A 58 13.58 6.62 4.69
C GLU A 58 12.61 5.44 4.60
N LYS A 59 12.99 4.41 3.85
CA LYS A 59 12.20 3.19 3.71
C LYS A 59 12.87 2.09 4.51
N ARG A 60 12.09 1.41 5.33
CA ARG A 60 12.56 0.37 6.22
C ARG A 60 11.95 -0.96 5.82
N PHE A 61 12.76 -2.00 5.87
CA PHE A 61 12.34 -3.39 5.63
C PHE A 61 12.82 -4.23 6.80
N ILE A 62 11.93 -5.01 7.39
CA ILE A 62 12.24 -5.87 8.53
C ILE A 62 11.90 -7.31 8.18
N MET A 63 12.87 -8.20 8.37
CA MET A 63 12.71 -9.65 8.26
C MET A 63 12.95 -10.25 9.63
N LEU A 64 11.99 -11.04 10.11
CA LEU A 64 12.07 -11.73 11.39
C LEU A 64 12.31 -13.22 11.17
N ARG A 65 13.09 -13.84 12.06
CA ARG A 65 13.29 -15.28 12.07
C ARG A 65 11.94 -15.99 12.22
N ASN A 66 11.77 -17.08 11.47
CA ASN A 66 10.55 -17.90 11.47
C ASN A 66 9.27 -17.15 11.05
N SER A 67 9.39 -16.01 10.36
CA SER A 67 8.26 -15.32 9.74
C SER A 67 8.25 -15.56 8.23
N SER A 68 7.10 -15.97 7.69
CA SER A 68 6.92 -16.21 6.24
C SER A 68 6.59 -14.91 5.52
N GLY A 69 7.48 -13.92 5.59
CA GLY A 69 7.22 -12.61 5.04
C GLY A 69 8.22 -11.56 5.46
N PHE A 70 7.89 -10.30 5.20
CA PHE A 70 8.65 -9.15 5.67
C PHE A 70 7.75 -7.96 5.94
N TYR A 71 8.16 -7.12 6.88
CA TYR A 71 7.49 -5.86 7.18
C TYR A 71 8.13 -4.74 6.38
N THR A 72 7.34 -3.73 6.03
CA THR A 72 7.88 -2.49 5.49
C THR A 72 7.14 -1.28 6.01
N TYR A 73 7.89 -0.22 6.28
CA TYR A 73 7.37 1.08 6.69
C TYR A 73 8.25 2.17 6.10
N ALA A 74 7.79 3.41 6.17
CA ALA A 74 8.59 4.55 5.76
C ALA A 74 8.47 5.71 6.75
N ILE A 75 9.54 6.48 6.88
CA ILE A 75 9.60 7.70 7.67
C ILE A 75 9.79 8.84 6.68
N TYR A 76 8.85 9.78 6.68
CA TYR A 76 8.95 10.99 5.87
C TYR A 76 9.22 12.16 6.79
N GLU A 77 10.16 13.02 6.41
CA GLU A 77 10.54 14.20 7.16
C GLU A 77 10.70 15.40 6.23
N HIS A 78 10.02 16.48 6.57
CA HIS A 78 10.16 17.82 5.99
C HIS A 78 10.83 18.71 7.04
N LEU A 79 12.01 19.24 6.71
CA LEU A 79 12.73 20.15 7.60
C LEU A 79 12.16 21.56 7.51
N LYS A 80 12.36 22.34 8.57
CA LYS A 80 11.80 23.69 8.68
C LYS A 80 12.23 24.55 7.49
N GLU A 81 13.51 24.58 7.16
CA GLU A 81 14.08 25.50 6.17
C GLU A 81 13.73 25.14 4.71
N TRP A 82 12.92 24.11 4.50
CA TRP A 82 12.62 23.57 3.18
C TRP A 82 11.38 24.21 2.53
N PRO A 83 11.31 24.18 1.19
CA PRO A 83 10.25 24.86 0.46
C PRO A 83 8.90 24.16 0.61
N ALA A 84 7.84 24.96 0.63
CA ALA A 84 6.47 24.51 0.64
C ALA A 84 6.14 23.56 -0.54
N PHE A 85 5.35 22.53 -0.27
CA PHE A 85 4.86 21.60 -1.29
C PHE A 85 3.52 20.98 -0.89
N ASN A 86 2.87 20.36 -1.87
CA ASN A 86 1.64 19.61 -1.68
C ASN A 86 1.88 18.12 -1.97
N LEU A 87 1.33 17.23 -1.15
CA LEU A 87 1.41 15.79 -1.32
C LEU A 87 0.01 15.20 -1.51
N ASP A 88 -0.26 14.69 -2.71
CA ASP A 88 -1.59 14.22 -3.12
C ASP A 88 -1.79 12.73 -2.81
N ARG A 89 -0.71 11.96 -2.83
CA ARG A 89 -0.73 10.51 -2.65
C ARG A 89 0.67 9.99 -2.37
N PHE A 90 0.75 8.96 -1.53
CA PHE A 90 1.93 8.09 -1.45
C PHE A 90 1.52 6.69 -1.00
N ARG A 91 2.25 5.70 -1.51
CA ARG A 91 1.92 4.28 -1.38
C ARG A 91 3.13 3.40 -1.63
N VAL A 92 2.96 2.11 -1.34
CA VAL A 92 3.80 1.04 -1.88
C VAL A 92 2.97 0.18 -2.82
N ALA A 93 3.57 -0.19 -3.95
CA ALA A 93 2.99 -1.03 -4.97
C ALA A 93 3.88 -2.26 -5.22
N PHE A 94 3.28 -3.44 -5.14
CA PHE A 94 3.88 -4.70 -5.54
C PHE A 94 3.27 -5.13 -6.86
N LYS A 95 4.11 -5.28 -7.90
CA LYS A 95 3.70 -5.80 -9.21
C LYS A 95 4.19 -7.22 -9.31
N LEU A 96 3.28 -8.17 -9.18
CA LEU A 96 3.59 -9.59 -9.21
C LEU A 96 3.72 -10.07 -10.66
N ARG A 97 4.19 -11.30 -10.82
CA ARG A 97 4.34 -11.94 -12.12
C ARG A 97 2.97 -12.23 -12.74
N LYS A 98 2.67 -11.56 -13.85
CA LYS A 98 1.40 -11.72 -14.58
C LYS A 98 1.16 -13.12 -15.12
N ASP A 99 2.22 -13.92 -15.30
CA ASP A 99 2.15 -15.30 -15.77
C ASP A 99 1.97 -16.32 -14.63
N LYS A 100 1.92 -15.84 -13.38
CA LYS A 100 1.85 -16.68 -12.18
C LYS A 100 0.62 -16.39 -11.32
N PHE A 101 0.32 -15.13 -11.11
CA PHE A 101 -0.74 -14.70 -10.18
C PHE A 101 -1.98 -14.27 -10.96
N HIS A 102 -3.03 -15.11 -10.93
CA HIS A 102 -4.24 -14.89 -11.72
C HIS A 102 -5.51 -14.76 -10.87
N TYR A 103 -5.48 -15.20 -9.61
CA TYR A 103 -6.64 -15.15 -8.72
C TYR A 103 -6.41 -14.10 -7.63
N MET A 104 -7.31 -13.13 -7.52
CA MET A 104 -7.23 -12.06 -6.52
C MET A 104 -8.29 -12.28 -5.45
N ALA A 105 -7.93 -12.03 -4.19
CA ALA A 105 -8.87 -11.99 -3.08
C ALA A 105 -8.67 -10.72 -2.25
N MET A 106 -9.78 -10.04 -1.91
CA MET A 106 -9.78 -8.84 -1.07
C MET A 106 -10.87 -8.80 0.00
N ALA A 107 -11.89 -9.66 -0.13
CA ALA A 107 -12.89 -9.95 0.91
C ALA A 107 -13.50 -11.32 0.62
N ASP A 108 -14.19 -11.93 1.58
CA ASP A 108 -14.82 -13.25 1.41
C ASP A 108 -15.82 -13.30 0.24
N ASN A 109 -16.49 -12.17 -0.04
CA ASN A 109 -17.42 -12.02 -1.14
C ASN A 109 -16.82 -11.31 -2.38
N ARG A 110 -15.52 -11.04 -2.40
CA ARG A 110 -14.82 -10.32 -3.48
C ARG A 110 -13.50 -11.00 -3.79
N GLN A 111 -13.61 -12.15 -4.47
CA GLN A 111 -12.49 -12.95 -4.93
C GLN A 111 -12.83 -13.52 -6.30
N ARG A 112 -11.86 -13.54 -7.21
CA ARG A 112 -12.08 -14.03 -8.58
C ARG A 112 -10.76 -14.24 -9.31
N TYR A 113 -10.83 -15.02 -10.39
CA TYR A 113 -9.86 -14.89 -11.46
C TYR A 113 -9.98 -13.51 -12.09
N MET A 114 -8.84 -12.92 -12.39
CA MET A 114 -8.72 -11.57 -12.92
C MET A 114 -8.23 -11.64 -14.37
N PRO A 115 -8.70 -10.74 -15.24
CA PRO A 115 -8.14 -10.63 -16.59
C PRO A 115 -6.66 -10.24 -16.53
N LEU A 116 -5.93 -10.55 -17.59
CA LEU A 116 -4.53 -10.19 -17.73
C LEU A 116 -4.40 -8.69 -18.04
N PRO A 117 -3.27 -8.05 -17.68
CA PRO A 117 -3.03 -6.67 -18.07
C PRO A 117 -3.04 -6.48 -19.61
N ASP A 118 -2.69 -7.53 -20.37
CA ASP A 118 -2.72 -7.53 -21.83
C ASP A 118 -4.15 -7.48 -22.40
N ASP A 119 -5.15 -7.94 -21.66
CA ASP A 119 -6.56 -7.85 -22.08
C ASP A 119 -7.06 -6.42 -22.12
N ARG A 120 -6.40 -5.52 -21.37
CA ARG A 120 -6.66 -4.08 -21.36
C ARG A 120 -5.98 -3.33 -22.51
N LEU A 121 -5.29 -4.02 -23.42
CA LEU A 121 -4.66 -3.37 -24.58
C LEU A 121 -5.72 -2.93 -25.60
N PRO A 122 -5.50 -1.85 -26.38
CA PRO A 122 -6.51 -1.27 -27.26
C PRO A 122 -7.07 -2.20 -28.35
N TYR A 123 -6.34 -3.26 -28.70
CA TYR A 123 -6.79 -4.25 -29.69
C TYR A 123 -7.59 -5.41 -29.07
N ARG A 124 -7.67 -5.50 -27.73
CA ARG A 124 -8.44 -6.51 -26.97
C ARG A 124 -9.56 -5.90 -26.13
N SER A 125 -9.55 -4.59 -25.96
CA SER A 125 -10.52 -3.87 -25.13
C SER A 125 -10.89 -2.52 -25.72
N GLN A 126 -11.99 -1.98 -25.22
CA GLN A 126 -12.47 -0.65 -25.56
C GLN A 126 -12.51 0.21 -24.30
N THR A 127 -11.74 1.30 -24.27
CA THR A 127 -11.86 2.32 -23.22
C THR A 127 -13.27 2.93 -23.21
N LEU A 128 -13.86 3.02 -22.02
CA LEU A 128 -15.19 3.59 -21.82
C LEU A 128 -15.10 5.09 -21.53
N ALA A 129 -16.13 5.67 -20.91
CA ALA A 129 -16.19 7.11 -20.61
C ALA A 129 -15.03 7.60 -19.73
N TYR A 130 -14.49 6.75 -18.86
CA TYR A 130 -13.33 7.05 -18.01
C TYR A 130 -12.12 6.21 -18.44
N PRO A 131 -10.91 6.78 -18.45
CA PRO A 131 -9.71 6.09 -18.94
C PRO A 131 -9.33 4.87 -18.10
N GLU A 132 -9.76 4.81 -16.84
CA GLU A 132 -9.59 3.65 -15.99
C GLU A 132 -10.49 2.45 -16.34
N ALA A 133 -11.65 2.69 -16.94
CA ALA A 133 -12.65 1.66 -17.23
C ALA A 133 -12.53 1.18 -18.68
N VAL A 134 -12.40 -0.14 -18.87
CA VAL A 134 -12.34 -0.76 -20.20
C VAL A 134 -13.34 -1.91 -20.29
N LEU A 135 -14.02 -2.02 -21.43
CA LEU A 135 -14.80 -3.20 -21.81
C LEU A 135 -13.86 -4.22 -22.45
N LEU A 136 -13.86 -5.45 -21.95
CA LEU A 136 -13.05 -6.55 -22.48
C LEU A 136 -13.76 -7.15 -23.71
N VAL A 137 -13.20 -6.92 -24.90
CA VAL A 137 -13.82 -7.30 -26.18
C VAL A 137 -13.30 -8.64 -26.69
N ASP A 138 -11.99 -8.88 -26.53
CA ASP A 138 -11.27 -10.09 -26.94
C ASP A 138 -10.19 -10.46 -25.90
N PRO A 139 -10.57 -10.79 -24.66
CA PRO A 139 -9.63 -11.22 -23.63
C PRO A 139 -9.03 -12.60 -23.94
N MET A 140 -7.86 -12.89 -23.37
CA MET A 140 -7.18 -14.18 -23.47
C MET A 140 -8.06 -15.32 -22.95
N GLU A 141 -8.65 -15.15 -21.76
CA GLU A 141 -9.67 -16.02 -21.21
C GLU A 141 -11.06 -15.54 -21.64
N THR A 142 -11.74 -16.34 -22.46
CA THR A 142 -13.02 -15.96 -23.09
C THR A 142 -14.16 -15.70 -22.11
N GLU A 143 -14.05 -16.20 -20.88
CA GLU A 143 -15.05 -15.98 -19.82
C GLU A 143 -15.16 -14.52 -19.39
N PHE A 144 -14.08 -13.73 -19.53
CA PHE A 144 -14.10 -12.30 -19.19
C PHE A 144 -14.70 -11.42 -20.29
N ARG A 145 -15.09 -12.01 -21.43
CA ARG A 145 -15.59 -11.25 -22.57
C ARG A 145 -16.89 -10.56 -22.22
N GLY A 146 -16.96 -9.26 -22.50
CA GLY A 146 -18.12 -8.42 -22.20
C GLY A 146 -18.11 -7.84 -20.79
N GLU A 147 -17.13 -8.20 -19.94
CA GLU A 147 -16.96 -7.57 -18.64
C GLU A 147 -16.32 -6.18 -18.76
N VAL A 148 -16.62 -5.32 -17.78
CA VAL A 148 -15.94 -4.04 -17.60
C VAL A 148 -14.94 -4.19 -16.45
N ASP A 149 -13.66 -3.95 -16.74
CA ASP A 149 -12.62 -3.87 -15.73
C ASP A 149 -12.26 -2.41 -15.42
N ASP A 150 -12.40 -2.03 -14.15
CA ASP A 150 -12.00 -0.74 -13.59
C ASP A 150 -11.33 -0.96 -12.24
N LYS A 151 -10.11 -0.42 -12.06
CA LYS A 151 -9.36 -0.52 -10.82
C LYS A 151 -10.16 -0.06 -9.58
N TYR A 152 -11.09 0.89 -9.74
CA TYR A 152 -11.90 1.40 -8.64
C TYR A 152 -12.98 0.42 -8.17
N GLN A 153 -13.31 -0.62 -8.95
CA GLN A 153 -14.14 -1.76 -8.50
C GLN A 153 -13.48 -2.56 -7.38
N TYR A 154 -12.17 -2.38 -7.15
CA TYR A 154 -11.38 -3.07 -6.14
C TYR A 154 -10.92 -2.15 -5.00
N SER A 155 -11.66 -1.07 -4.76
CA SER A 155 -11.49 -0.24 -3.56
C SER A 155 -12.17 -0.87 -2.33
N CYS A 156 -11.65 -0.56 -1.15
CA CYS A 156 -12.17 -1.00 0.14
C CYS A 156 -12.08 0.15 1.15
N GLU A 157 -13.04 0.24 2.08
CA GLU A 157 -12.95 1.16 3.22
C GLU A 157 -11.79 0.76 4.14
N ASN A 158 -11.07 1.72 4.70
CA ASN A 158 -9.90 1.46 5.55
C ASN A 158 -10.22 0.50 6.70
N LYS A 159 -11.38 0.63 7.35
CA LYS A 159 -11.78 -0.23 8.47
C LYS A 159 -11.81 -1.73 8.11
N ASP A 160 -12.12 -2.04 6.85
CA ASP A 160 -12.23 -3.42 6.34
C ASP A 160 -10.97 -3.83 5.53
N ASN A 161 -10.14 -2.86 5.12
CA ASN A 161 -8.94 -3.07 4.32
C ASN A 161 -7.74 -3.55 5.16
N ARG A 162 -7.87 -4.78 5.68
CA ARG A 162 -6.91 -5.44 6.60
C ARG A 162 -6.03 -6.48 5.92
N VAL A 163 -6.55 -7.21 4.94
CA VAL A 163 -5.79 -8.19 4.16
C VAL A 163 -6.36 -8.32 2.75
N HIS A 164 -5.48 -8.30 1.75
CA HIS A 164 -5.82 -8.57 0.36
C HIS A 164 -4.58 -9.01 -0.42
N GLY A 165 -4.77 -9.64 -1.57
CA GLY A 165 -3.63 -10.21 -2.28
C GLY A 165 -3.99 -11.05 -3.49
N TRP A 166 -3.05 -11.93 -3.84
CA TRP A 166 -3.11 -12.77 -5.02
C TRP A 166 -2.69 -14.19 -4.72
N ILE A 167 -3.26 -15.13 -5.46
CA ILE A 167 -2.91 -16.55 -5.46
C ILE A 167 -2.29 -16.90 -6.80
N CYS A 168 -1.15 -17.57 -6.73
CA CYS A 168 -0.54 -18.34 -7.80
C CYS A 168 -0.97 -19.80 -7.61
N ASN A 169 -1.39 -20.47 -8.69
CA ASN A 169 -1.77 -21.88 -8.64
C ASN A 169 -0.58 -22.83 -8.89
N ASP A 170 0.48 -22.36 -9.56
CA ASP A 170 1.65 -23.17 -9.90
C ASP A 170 2.97 -22.37 -9.79
N PRO A 171 3.71 -22.50 -8.66
CA PRO A 171 3.35 -23.29 -7.48
C PRO A 171 2.19 -22.64 -6.67
N PRO A 172 1.44 -23.41 -5.86
CA PRO A 172 0.34 -22.91 -5.05
C PRO A 172 0.86 -21.99 -3.92
N VAL A 173 0.94 -20.69 -4.20
CA VAL A 173 1.53 -19.67 -3.33
C VAL A 173 0.62 -18.45 -3.24
N GLY A 174 0.43 -17.93 -2.03
CA GLY A 174 -0.25 -16.67 -1.78
C GLY A 174 0.72 -15.52 -1.53
N PHE A 175 0.36 -14.33 -2.01
CA PHE A 175 1.03 -13.06 -1.71
C PHE A 175 0.02 -12.10 -1.11
N TRP A 176 0.22 -11.68 0.14
CA TRP A 176 -0.78 -10.94 0.91
C TRP A 176 -0.21 -9.66 1.50
N GLN A 177 -0.93 -8.57 1.35
CA GLN A 177 -0.68 -7.32 2.05
C GLN A 177 -1.57 -7.28 3.29
N ILE A 178 -0.96 -7.24 4.47
CA ILE A 178 -1.65 -7.15 5.76
C ILE A 178 -1.41 -5.77 6.39
N THR A 179 -2.49 -5.09 6.77
CA THR A 179 -2.48 -3.80 7.46
C THR A 179 -3.07 -3.96 8.88
N PRO A 180 -2.23 -4.07 9.91
CA PRO A 180 -2.68 -4.32 11.28
C PRO A 180 -3.31 -3.07 11.95
N SER A 181 -2.93 -1.87 11.51
CA SER A 181 -3.40 -0.59 12.05
C SER A 181 -3.62 0.45 10.95
N ASP A 182 -4.62 1.30 11.13
CA ASP A 182 -4.93 2.43 10.23
C ASP A 182 -4.33 3.76 10.71
N GLU A 183 -3.54 3.80 11.80
CA GLU A 183 -3.05 5.05 12.41
C GLU A 183 -2.23 5.95 11.48
N PHE A 184 -1.65 5.36 10.44
CA PHE A 184 -0.87 6.08 9.44
C PHE A 184 -1.71 6.52 8.24
N ARG A 185 -2.92 5.99 8.06
CA ARG A 185 -3.82 6.31 6.95
C ARG A 185 -4.58 7.61 7.20
N SER A 186 -4.87 8.33 6.13
CA SER A 186 -5.66 9.57 6.20
C SER A 186 -7.17 9.33 6.10
N ALA A 187 -7.95 10.28 6.62
CA ALA A 187 -9.39 10.45 6.41
C ALA A 187 -10.31 9.38 7.05
N GLY A 188 -9.80 8.64 8.04
CA GLY A 188 -10.62 7.83 8.94
C GLY A 188 -11.11 6.49 8.36
N PRO A 189 -12.01 5.80 9.09
CA PRO A 189 -12.36 4.40 8.81
C PRO A 189 -13.12 4.18 7.50
N HIS A 190 -13.96 5.13 7.08
CA HIS A 190 -14.79 5.04 5.87
C HIS A 190 -14.07 5.53 4.61
N LYS A 191 -12.83 6.01 4.72
CA LYS A 191 -12.05 6.39 3.55
C LYS A 191 -11.78 5.16 2.70
N GLN A 192 -12.21 5.20 1.44
CA GLN A 192 -11.94 4.15 0.48
C GLN A 192 -10.56 4.31 -0.15
N ASN A 193 -9.83 3.20 -0.26
CA ASN A 193 -8.56 3.14 -0.95
C ASN A 193 -8.49 1.92 -1.87
N LEU A 194 -7.69 2.04 -2.93
CA LEU A 194 -7.41 0.94 -3.85
C LEU A 194 -6.65 -0.16 -3.13
N THR A 195 -6.97 -1.42 -3.45
CA THR A 195 -6.32 -2.61 -2.89
C THR A 195 -5.52 -3.34 -3.97
N SER A 196 -5.81 -4.62 -4.22
CA SER A 196 -5.29 -5.39 -5.35
C SER A 196 -6.16 -5.19 -6.60
N HIS A 197 -5.55 -5.18 -7.79
CA HIS A 197 -6.27 -5.03 -9.08
C HIS A 197 -5.46 -5.58 -10.26
N VAL A 198 -6.07 -5.64 -11.45
CA VAL A 198 -5.49 -6.15 -12.71
C VAL A 198 -4.03 -5.72 -12.94
N GLY A 199 -3.23 -6.64 -13.50
CA GLY A 199 -1.79 -6.50 -13.69
C GLY A 199 -0.99 -7.01 -12.49
N PRO A 200 -1.33 -8.22 -12.00
CA PRO A 200 -1.47 -8.58 -10.59
C PRO A 200 -0.74 -7.63 -9.65
N THR A 201 -1.43 -6.53 -9.36
CA THR A 201 -0.91 -5.44 -8.55
C THR A 201 -1.52 -5.53 -7.16
N THR A 202 -0.69 -5.34 -6.13
CA THR A 202 -1.10 -5.20 -4.73
C THR A 202 -0.63 -3.83 -4.24
N LEU A 203 -1.57 -2.99 -3.77
CA LEU A 203 -1.26 -1.66 -3.25
C LEU A 203 -1.45 -1.60 -1.74
N ALA A 204 -0.52 -0.97 -1.03
CA ALA A 204 -0.80 -0.40 0.28
C ALA A 204 -0.79 1.12 0.16
N VAL A 205 -1.99 1.71 0.12
CA VAL A 205 -2.18 3.15 0.03
C VAL A 205 -2.15 3.74 1.44
N MET A 206 -1.18 4.62 1.68
CA MET A 206 -1.04 5.29 2.97
C MET A 206 -1.81 6.62 2.97
N HIS A 207 -1.79 7.32 1.84
CA HIS A 207 -2.53 8.55 1.63
C HIS A 207 -2.96 8.69 0.17
N SER A 208 -4.14 9.26 -0.06
CA SER A 208 -4.64 9.55 -1.41
C SER A 208 -5.84 10.49 -1.38
N VAL A 209 -5.84 11.45 -2.29
CA VAL A 209 -6.99 12.33 -2.62
C VAL A 209 -8.18 11.61 -3.30
N HIS A 210 -8.02 10.34 -3.70
CA HIS A 210 -9.12 9.58 -4.31
C HIS A 210 -10.37 9.59 -3.42
N TYR A 211 -11.55 9.82 -4.01
CA TYR A 211 -12.87 9.89 -3.35
C TYR A 211 -13.10 11.10 -2.42
N SER A 212 -12.11 11.97 -2.23
CA SER A 212 -12.24 13.14 -1.35
C SER A 212 -11.78 14.45 -1.97
N GLY A 213 -11.06 14.40 -3.09
CA GLY A 213 -10.64 15.60 -3.82
C GLY A 213 -9.57 16.40 -3.09
N GLU A 214 -9.56 17.71 -3.33
CA GLU A 214 -8.51 18.62 -2.86
C GLU A 214 -8.44 18.78 -1.34
N ASP A 215 -9.53 18.47 -0.62
CA ASP A 215 -9.61 18.59 0.83
C ASP A 215 -8.67 17.65 1.58
N LEU A 216 -8.22 16.57 0.93
CA LEU A 216 -7.22 15.65 1.51
C LEU A 216 -5.80 15.95 1.07
N ILE A 217 -5.53 16.96 0.24
CA ILE A 217 -4.14 17.29 -0.10
C ILE A 217 -3.38 17.67 1.18
N LEU A 218 -2.28 16.98 1.49
CA LEU A 218 -1.38 17.42 2.55
C LEU A 218 -0.59 18.62 2.05
N LYS A 219 -0.75 19.76 2.70
CA LYS A 219 -0.12 21.03 2.33
C LYS A 219 0.94 21.34 3.39
N PHE A 220 2.20 21.34 2.98
CA PHE A 220 3.33 21.70 3.83
C PHE A 220 3.74 23.11 3.49
N GLY A 221 3.74 24.00 4.48
CA GLY A 221 4.24 25.37 4.35
C GLY A 221 5.75 25.45 4.36
N SER A 222 6.29 26.57 3.87
CA SER A 222 7.69 26.92 4.13
C SER A 222 7.85 27.13 5.64
N ASN A 223 8.96 26.68 6.23
CA ASN A 223 9.18 26.79 7.69
C ASN A 223 8.30 25.87 8.55
N GLU A 224 7.71 24.82 7.98
CA GLU A 224 6.92 23.81 8.70
C GLU A 224 7.73 22.53 8.92
N ALA A 225 8.23 22.28 10.13
CA ALA A 225 8.84 20.98 10.42
C ALA A 225 7.75 19.90 10.55
N TRP A 226 7.90 18.79 9.84
CA TRP A 226 6.96 17.67 9.92
C TRP A 226 7.70 16.34 9.78
N LYS A 227 7.30 15.35 10.59
CA LYS A 227 7.82 14.00 10.50
C LYS A 227 6.71 12.99 10.82
N LYS A 228 6.61 11.92 10.03
CA LYS A 228 5.62 10.87 10.27
C LYS A 228 6.11 9.51 9.80
N VAL A 229 5.75 8.49 10.59
CA VAL A 229 5.92 7.08 10.24
C VAL A 229 4.67 6.54 9.54
N PHE A 230 4.88 5.77 8.47
CA PHE A 230 3.84 5.13 7.68
C PHE A 230 4.04 3.61 7.64
N GLY A 231 3.09 2.87 8.22
CA GLY A 231 3.21 1.44 8.50
C GLY A 231 3.62 1.18 9.96
N PRO A 232 4.24 0.02 10.26
CA PRO A 232 4.50 -1.08 9.33
C PRO A 232 3.26 -1.76 8.75
N ILE A 233 3.36 -2.13 7.48
CA ILE A 233 2.53 -3.18 6.88
C ILE A 233 3.33 -4.48 6.83
N PHE A 234 2.64 -5.61 6.79
CA PHE A 234 3.26 -6.93 6.63
C PHE A 234 2.95 -7.51 5.25
N ILE A 235 3.98 -8.02 4.59
CA ILE A 235 3.85 -8.78 3.35
C ILE A 235 4.01 -10.24 3.71
N TYR A 236 2.87 -10.95 3.74
CA TYR A 236 2.80 -12.35 4.13
C TYR A 236 2.79 -13.25 2.89
N LEU A 237 3.55 -14.34 2.96
CA LEU A 237 3.68 -15.35 1.92
C LEU A 237 3.34 -16.71 2.54
N ASN A 238 2.46 -17.46 1.89
CA ASN A 238 2.14 -18.83 2.29
C ASN A 238 2.08 -19.72 1.06
N SER A 239 2.15 -21.03 1.27
CA SER A 239 2.16 -22.02 0.20
C SER A 239 1.45 -23.30 0.63
N LEU A 240 0.92 -24.06 -0.32
CA LEU A 240 0.41 -25.40 -0.08
C LEU A 240 1.53 -26.42 -0.29
N SER A 241 1.71 -27.35 0.64
CA SER A 241 2.63 -28.48 0.48
C SER A 241 2.07 -29.52 -0.50
N ASP A 242 0.75 -29.61 -0.60
CA ASP A 242 0.05 -30.66 -1.34
C ASP A 242 -0.47 -30.11 -2.67
N ALA A 243 -0.03 -30.71 -3.79
CA ALA A 243 -0.40 -30.29 -5.14
C ALA A 243 -1.92 -30.38 -5.47
N GLY A 244 -2.70 -31.07 -4.62
CA GLY A 244 -4.15 -31.17 -4.72
C GLY A 244 -4.91 -30.33 -3.67
N GLY A 245 -4.21 -29.54 -2.86
CA GLY A 245 -4.84 -28.68 -1.87
C GLY A 245 -5.70 -27.59 -2.51
N ASN A 246 -6.77 -27.18 -1.84
CA ASN A 246 -7.64 -26.09 -2.31
C ASN A 246 -6.88 -24.75 -2.23
N PRO A 247 -6.57 -24.06 -3.34
CA PRO A 247 -5.85 -22.78 -3.30
C PRO A 247 -6.53 -21.71 -2.43
N LEU A 248 -7.84 -21.80 -2.23
CA LEU A 248 -8.58 -20.88 -1.36
C LEU A 248 -8.22 -21.03 0.13
N SER A 249 -7.59 -22.13 0.57
CA SER A 249 -7.09 -22.23 1.94
C SER A 249 -5.93 -21.27 2.20
N LEU A 250 -5.22 -20.81 1.16
CA LEU A 250 -4.20 -19.75 1.27
C LEU A 250 -4.82 -18.43 1.76
N TRP A 251 -6.06 -18.12 1.34
CA TRP A 251 -6.80 -16.95 1.81
C TRP A 251 -7.22 -17.09 3.27
N GLU A 252 -7.73 -18.25 3.67
CA GLU A 252 -8.13 -18.49 5.06
C GLU A 252 -6.94 -18.39 6.02
N ASP A 253 -5.80 -18.93 5.62
CA ASP A 253 -4.54 -18.81 6.36
C ASP A 253 -4.06 -17.34 6.42
N ALA A 254 -4.12 -16.58 5.32
CA ALA A 254 -3.80 -15.16 5.32
C ALA A 254 -4.69 -14.32 6.26
N LYS A 255 -5.99 -14.67 6.37
CA LYS A 255 -6.89 -14.06 7.36
C LYS A 255 -6.51 -14.44 8.79
N GLN A 256 -6.03 -15.66 9.02
CA GLN A 256 -5.50 -16.06 10.34
C GLN A 256 -4.27 -15.25 10.70
N GLN A 257 -3.30 -15.15 9.79
CA GLN A 257 -2.11 -14.33 9.98
C GLN A 257 -2.49 -12.86 10.24
N MET A 258 -3.42 -12.30 9.46
CA MET A 258 -3.89 -10.93 9.68
C MET A 258 -4.42 -10.69 11.10
N ARG A 259 -5.15 -11.65 11.68
CA ARG A 259 -5.63 -11.53 13.07
C ARG A 259 -4.48 -11.53 14.09
N ILE A 260 -3.44 -12.32 13.84
CA ILE A 260 -2.22 -12.32 14.67
C ILE A 260 -1.55 -10.95 14.58
N GLU A 261 -1.31 -10.42 13.38
CA GLU A 261 -0.69 -9.11 13.19
C GLU A 261 -1.49 -7.96 13.85
N VAL A 262 -2.82 -8.04 13.85
CA VAL A 262 -3.69 -7.06 14.54
C VAL A 262 -3.55 -7.17 16.06
N GLN A 263 -3.38 -8.39 16.61
CA GLN A 263 -3.20 -8.62 18.05
C GLN A 263 -1.81 -8.21 18.52
N ASP A 264 -0.80 -8.41 17.68
CA ASP A 264 0.61 -8.08 17.97
C ASP A 264 0.90 -6.58 17.82
N TRP A 265 -0.04 -5.81 17.25
CA TRP A 265 0.08 -4.36 17.16
C TRP A 265 -0.13 -3.66 18.51
N PRO A 266 0.71 -2.68 18.90
CA PRO A 266 1.89 -2.17 18.18
C PRO A 266 3.13 -3.05 18.36
N TYR A 267 3.88 -3.24 17.27
CA TYR A 267 5.09 -4.05 17.27
C TYR A 267 6.20 -3.50 18.16
N THR A 268 7.04 -4.39 18.69
CA THR A 268 8.20 -4.03 19.54
C THR A 268 9.54 -4.03 18.80
N PHE A 269 9.59 -4.66 17.62
CA PHE A 269 10.82 -4.90 16.87
C PHE A 269 11.32 -3.73 15.98
N PRO A 270 10.50 -2.75 15.51
CA PRO A 270 11.05 -1.65 14.71
C PRO A 270 12.06 -0.83 15.51
N ALA A 271 13.27 -0.65 14.96
CA ALA A 271 14.37 0.01 15.67
C ALA A 271 14.32 1.54 15.63
N SER A 272 13.50 2.13 14.74
CA SER A 272 13.38 3.58 14.64
C SER A 272 12.78 4.20 15.91
N GLN A 273 13.43 5.25 16.43
CA GLN A 273 12.92 6.05 17.55
C GLN A 273 11.66 6.86 17.18
N ASP A 274 11.44 7.08 15.88
CA ASP A 274 10.25 7.77 15.40
C ASP A 274 9.01 6.87 15.45
N PHE A 275 9.18 5.56 15.63
CA PHE A 275 8.09 4.61 15.82
C PHE A 275 7.75 4.48 17.31
N PRO A 276 6.60 5.01 17.78
CA PRO A 276 6.28 4.97 19.20
C PRO A 276 5.99 3.54 19.65
N GLN A 277 6.68 3.10 20.68
CA GLN A 277 6.49 1.80 21.32
C GLN A 277 5.20 1.77 22.14
N SER A 278 4.73 0.57 22.51
CA SER A 278 3.47 0.42 23.26
C SER A 278 3.39 1.27 24.53
N HIS A 279 4.50 1.40 25.27
CA HIS A 279 4.55 2.18 26.52
C HIS A 279 4.57 3.71 26.31
N GLN A 280 4.78 4.16 25.07
CA GLN A 280 4.75 5.58 24.67
C GLN A 280 3.38 5.98 24.09
N ARG A 281 2.44 5.04 24.00
CA ARG A 281 1.09 5.24 23.47
C ARG A 281 0.10 5.37 24.63
N GLY A 282 -0.92 6.19 24.43
CA GLY A 282 -2.01 6.41 25.38
C GLY A 282 -3.35 5.99 24.82
N ASN A 283 -4.31 5.72 25.71
CA ASN A 283 -5.68 5.38 25.36
C ASN A 283 -6.65 6.43 25.89
N VAL A 284 -7.69 6.74 25.12
CA VAL A 284 -8.81 7.59 25.56
C VAL A 284 -10.06 6.73 25.64
N SER A 285 -10.69 6.70 26.81
CA SER A 285 -11.95 5.98 27.04
C SER A 285 -13.01 6.95 27.54
N GLY A 286 -14.24 6.80 27.07
CA GLY A 286 -15.37 7.63 27.48
C GLY A 286 -16.68 7.11 26.91
N ARG A 287 -17.75 7.90 27.03
CA ARG A 287 -19.06 7.60 26.47
C ARG A 287 -19.45 8.74 25.53
N LEU A 288 -19.75 8.41 24.28
CA LEU A 288 -20.38 9.34 23.34
C LEU A 288 -21.89 9.31 23.57
N LEU A 289 -22.48 10.45 23.95
CA LEU A 289 -23.93 10.64 23.93
C LEU A 289 -24.30 11.24 22.58
N VAL A 290 -24.85 10.42 21.69
CA VAL A 290 -25.32 10.86 20.38
C VAL A 290 -26.79 11.27 20.51
N LYS A 291 -27.12 12.48 20.07
CA LYS A 291 -28.49 12.93 19.83
C LYS A 291 -28.63 13.07 18.32
N ASP A 292 -29.44 12.21 17.74
CA ASP A 292 -29.85 12.27 16.34
C ASP A 292 -30.97 13.30 16.20
#